data_AF-A0A7R7DT87-F1
#
_entry.id   AF-A0A7R7DT87-F1
#
_cell.length_a   1.000
_cell.length_b   1.000
_cell.length_c   1.000
_cell.angle_alpha   90.00
_cell.angle_beta   90.00
_cell.angle_gamma   90.00
#
_symmetry.space_group_name_H-M   'P 1'
#
loop_
_entity.id
_entity.type
_entity.pdbx_description
1 polymer ?
#
loop_
_entity_poly.entity_id
_entity_poly.type
_entity_poly.pdbx_seq_one_letter_code
_entity_poly.pdbx_strand_id
1 'polypeptide(L)'
;MKLFFRTVLQLVAVVVVAAAGGQAITAVQKNPWLMLAVGVGSAVAALFVYKGLVRLTERRRVVEAGARGLVPGLLLGTAIGVVVFGCVIANIWFLGYYRAHGVGLHQAMIGLVGYMAAAAVTEELMFRGVLFRALERGTGTWLAMLISGLLFGAYHLANPDASLWGRRRSWSRRAAC
;
A
#
# COMPACT_ATOMS: atom_id res chain seq x y z
N MET A 1 28.66 -0.03 -6.38
CA MET A 1 27.97 0.88 -7.33
C MET A 1 26.86 0.22 -8.16
N LYS A 2 27.12 -0.90 -8.88
CA LYS A 2 26.11 -1.52 -9.76
C LYS A 2 24.83 -1.98 -9.05
N LEU A 3 24.90 -2.39 -7.78
CA LEU A 3 23.73 -2.83 -7.02
C LEU A 3 22.82 -1.65 -6.63
N PHE A 4 23.42 -0.62 -6.02
CA PHE A 4 22.72 0.61 -5.63
C PHE A 4 21.99 1.26 -6.81
N PHE A 5 22.67 1.39 -7.95
CA PHE A 5 22.07 1.96 -9.16
C PHE A 5 20.82 1.19 -9.63
N ARG A 6 20.83 -0.16 -9.53
CA ARG A 6 19.68 -0.99 -9.91
C ARG A 6 18.51 -0.81 -8.95
N THR A 7 18.76 -0.78 -7.64
CA THR A 7 17.73 -0.56 -6.62
C THR A 7 17.08 0.81 -6.79
N VAL A 8 17.89 1.86 -7.04
CA VAL A 8 17.38 3.20 -7.30
C VAL A 8 16.54 3.23 -8.57
N LEU A 9 17.00 2.62 -9.67
CA LEU A 9 16.23 2.54 -10.91
C LEU A 9 14.89 1.83 -10.73
N GLN A 10 14.88 0.68 -10.05
CA GLN A 10 13.65 -0.07 -9.77
C GLN A 10 12.68 0.76 -8.92
N LEU A 11 13.18 1.43 -7.87
CA LEU A 11 12.36 2.27 -7.00
C LEU A 11 11.77 3.45 -7.77
N VAL A 12 12.58 4.18 -8.53
CA VAL A 12 12.13 5.30 -9.35
C VAL A 12 11.07 4.87 -10.35
N ALA A 13 11.27 3.74 -11.03
CA ALA A 13 10.30 3.25 -11.99
C ALA A 13 8.94 2.91 -11.35
N VAL A 14 8.94 2.25 -10.18
CA VAL A 14 7.71 1.97 -9.45
C VAL A 14 7.03 3.26 -9.00
N VAL A 15 7.78 4.25 -8.50
CA VAL A 15 7.26 5.56 -8.11
C VAL A 15 6.65 6.31 -9.30
N VAL A 16 7.28 6.27 -10.48
CA VAL A 16 6.74 6.91 -11.69
C VAL A 16 5.42 6.26 -12.11
N VAL A 17 5.35 4.93 -12.11
CA VAL A 17 4.10 4.20 -12.42
C VAL A 17 3.02 4.52 -11.39
N ALA A 18 3.37 4.60 -10.11
CA ALA A 18 2.46 4.95 -9.04
C ALA A 18 1.90 6.37 -9.19
N ALA A 19 2.76 7.34 -9.49
CA ALA A 19 2.36 8.73 -9.71
C ALA A 19 1.44 8.84 -10.92
N ALA A 20 1.79 8.20 -12.04
CA ALA A 20 0.97 8.19 -13.25
C ALA A 20 -0.40 7.51 -13.00
N GLY A 21 -0.39 6.34 -12.34
CA GLY A 21 -1.61 5.63 -11.95
C GLY A 21 -2.48 6.45 -11.00
N GLY A 22 -1.88 7.13 -10.03
CA GLY A 22 -2.57 8.03 -9.11
C GLY A 22 -3.27 9.17 -9.84
N GLN A 23 -2.59 9.86 -10.75
CA GLN A 23 -3.20 10.91 -11.58
C GLN A 23 -4.34 10.37 -12.45
N ALA A 24 -4.16 9.19 -13.05
CA ALA A 24 -5.20 8.55 -13.84
C ALA A 24 -6.44 8.21 -13.01
N ILE A 25 -6.27 7.69 -11.79
CA ILE A 25 -7.36 7.42 -10.85
C ILE A 25 -8.07 8.73 -10.46
N THR A 26 -7.31 9.79 -10.13
CA THR A 26 -7.89 11.09 -9.79
C THR A 26 -8.71 11.68 -10.95
N ALA A 27 -8.28 11.48 -12.20
CA ALA A 27 -9.02 11.93 -13.38
C ALA A 27 -10.39 11.25 -13.54
N VAL A 28 -10.52 9.98 -13.12
CA VAL A 28 -11.75 9.20 -13.25
C VAL A 28 -12.54 9.03 -11.95
N GLN A 29 -12.16 9.73 -10.88
CA GLN A 29 -12.72 9.56 -9.52
C GLN A 29 -14.24 9.73 -9.42
N LYS A 30 -14.88 10.41 -10.37
CA LYS A 30 -16.33 10.60 -10.43
C LYS A 30 -17.11 9.34 -10.82
N ASN A 31 -16.45 8.36 -11.46
CA ASN A 31 -17.06 7.12 -11.91
C ASN A 31 -16.42 5.92 -11.18
N PRO A 32 -17.13 5.27 -10.23
CA PRO A 32 -16.57 4.19 -9.43
C PRO A 32 -16.06 2.99 -10.24
N TRP A 33 -16.71 2.66 -11.35
CA TRP A 33 -16.31 1.53 -12.19
C TRP A 33 -15.04 1.81 -13.00
N LEU A 34 -14.90 3.04 -13.51
CA LEU A 34 -13.67 3.47 -14.17
C LEU A 34 -12.52 3.56 -13.16
N MET A 35 -12.79 4.07 -11.95
CA MET A 35 -11.82 4.11 -10.86
C MET A 35 -11.35 2.70 -10.48
N LEU A 36 -12.26 1.72 -10.44
CA LEU A 36 -11.91 0.31 -10.26
C LEU A 36 -10.98 -0.18 -11.37
N ALA A 37 -11.39 -0.02 -12.63
CA ALA A 37 -10.65 -0.51 -13.79
C ALA A 37 -9.25 0.12 -13.90
N VAL A 38 -9.14 1.44 -13.74
CA VAL A 38 -7.86 2.17 -13.79
C VAL A 38 -6.98 1.81 -12.60
N GLY A 39 -7.55 1.64 -11.40
CA GLY A 39 -6.81 1.23 -10.22
C GLY A 39 -6.22 -0.18 -10.36
N VAL A 40 -7.03 -1.16 -10.76
CA VAL A 40 -6.56 -2.52 -11.03
C VAL A 40 -5.54 -2.53 -12.18
N GLY A 41 -5.80 -1.78 -13.25
CA GLY A 41 -4.88 -1.62 -14.37
C GLY A 41 -3.52 -1.06 -13.93
N SER A 42 -3.52 -0.05 -13.06
CA SER A 42 -2.30 0.55 -12.50
C SER A 42 -1.52 -0.45 -11.63
N ALA A 43 -2.21 -1.22 -10.79
CA ALA A 43 -1.59 -2.28 -9.99
C ALA A 43 -0.92 -3.35 -10.87
N VAL A 44 -1.61 -3.79 -11.92
CA VAL A 44 -1.09 -4.76 -12.89
C VAL A 44 0.10 -4.19 -13.65
N ALA A 45 0.02 -2.93 -14.10
CA ALA A 45 1.13 -2.24 -14.77
C ALA A 45 2.37 -2.15 -13.88
N ALA A 46 2.20 -1.77 -12.60
CA ALA A 46 3.30 -1.72 -11.63
C ALA A 46 3.98 -3.09 -11.45
N LEU A 47 3.20 -4.17 -11.35
CA LEU A 47 3.74 -5.53 -11.27
C LEU A 47 4.55 -5.92 -12.53
N PHE A 48 4.07 -5.57 -13.72
CA PHE A 48 4.78 -5.85 -14.96
C PHE A 48 6.07 -5.05 -15.10
N VAL A 49 6.04 -3.75 -14.79
CA VAL A 49 7.22 -2.88 -14.81
C VAL A 49 8.26 -3.39 -13.83
N TYR A 50 7.87 -3.68 -12.59
CA TYR A 50 8.77 -4.28 -11.60
C TYR A 50 9.36 -5.61 -12.09
N LYS A 51 8.51 -6.53 -12.57
CA LYS A 51 8.98 -7.84 -13.07
C LYS A 51 9.95 -7.71 -14.23
N GLY A 52 9.65 -6.84 -15.19
CA GLY A 52 10.49 -6.56 -16.35
C GLY A 52 11.84 -6.00 -15.94
N LEU A 53 11.84 -4.99 -15.06
CA LEU A 53 13.08 -4.38 -14.58
C LEU A 53 13.94 -5.35 -13.79
N VAL A 54 13.37 -6.12 -12.86
CA VAL A 54 14.14 -7.13 -12.10
C VAL A 54 14.74 -8.19 -13.04
N ARG A 55 14.00 -8.64 -14.05
CA ARG A 55 14.54 -9.57 -15.06
C ARG A 55 15.67 -8.94 -15.87
N LEU A 56 15.56 -7.66 -16.25
CA LEU A 56 16.60 -6.94 -16.98
C LEU A 56 17.85 -6.69 -16.12
N THR A 57 17.66 -6.19 -14.90
CA THR A 57 18.75 -5.70 -14.05
C THR A 57 19.41 -6.79 -13.23
N GLU A 58 18.64 -7.76 -12.74
CA GLU A 58 19.12 -8.84 -11.87
C GLU A 58 19.19 -10.21 -12.56
N ARG A 59 18.62 -10.34 -13.77
CA ARG A 59 18.60 -11.60 -14.55
C ARG A 59 18.11 -12.82 -13.76
N ARG A 60 17.27 -12.59 -12.76
CA ARG A 60 16.67 -13.63 -11.92
C ARG A 60 15.18 -13.77 -12.19
N ARG A 61 14.62 -14.94 -11.87
CA ARG A 61 13.17 -15.13 -11.82
C ARG A 61 12.60 -14.38 -10.63
N VAL A 62 11.50 -13.67 -10.87
CA VAL A 62 10.75 -12.94 -9.85
C VAL A 62 9.79 -13.93 -9.21
N VAL A 63 10.18 -14.47 -8.06
CA VAL A 63 9.40 -15.46 -7.31
C VAL A 63 8.42 -14.80 -6.35
N GLU A 64 8.79 -13.62 -5.84
CA GLU A 64 8.00 -12.84 -4.89
C GLU A 64 6.68 -12.29 -5.47
N ALA A 65 6.59 -12.16 -6.80
CA ALA A 65 5.38 -11.72 -7.50
C ALA A 65 4.82 -12.82 -8.41
N GLY A 66 5.02 -14.09 -8.04
CA GLY A 66 4.46 -15.24 -8.76
C GLY A 66 2.93 -15.28 -8.68
N ALA A 67 2.28 -15.87 -9.69
CA ALA A 67 0.84 -16.10 -9.66
C ALA A 67 0.44 -17.31 -8.78
N ARG A 68 1.42 -18.16 -8.44
CA ARG A 68 1.20 -19.34 -7.61
C ARG A 68 0.90 -18.90 -6.18
N GLY A 69 -0.26 -19.32 -5.66
CA GLY A 69 -0.72 -18.94 -4.33
C GLY A 69 -1.39 -17.57 -4.25
N LEU A 70 -1.63 -16.90 -5.38
CA LEU A 70 -2.30 -15.59 -5.42
C LEU A 70 -3.68 -15.62 -4.76
N VAL A 71 -4.55 -16.54 -5.19
CA VAL A 71 -5.92 -16.62 -4.67
C VAL A 71 -5.95 -17.01 -3.19
N PRO A 72 -5.28 -18.10 -2.74
CA PRO A 72 -5.22 -18.42 -1.31
C PRO A 72 -4.61 -17.30 -0.46
N GLY A 73 -3.56 -16.63 -0.95
CA GLY A 73 -2.91 -15.52 -0.25
C GLY A 73 -3.82 -14.30 -0.11
N LEU A 74 -4.52 -13.92 -1.18
CA LEU A 74 -5.49 -12.83 -1.15
C LEU A 74 -6.66 -13.14 -0.22
N LEU A 75 -7.19 -14.36 -0.26
CA LEU A 75 -8.28 -14.79 0.62
C LEU A 75 -7.84 -14.78 2.08
N LEU A 76 -6.67 -15.34 2.39
CA LEU A 76 -6.14 -15.36 3.75
C LEU A 76 -5.86 -13.94 4.27
N GLY A 77 -5.21 -13.11 3.46
CA GLY A 77 -4.92 -11.72 3.82
C GLY A 77 -6.19 -10.90 4.05
N THR A 78 -7.20 -11.08 3.18
CA THR A 78 -8.51 -10.44 3.34
C THR A 78 -9.21 -10.92 4.60
N ALA A 79 -9.20 -12.24 4.88
CA ALA A 79 -9.81 -12.81 6.08
C ALA A 79 -9.14 -12.27 7.35
N ILE A 80 -7.80 -12.25 7.41
CA ILE A 80 -7.05 -11.67 8.53
C ILE A 80 -7.42 -10.19 8.70
N GLY A 81 -7.45 -9.43 7.60
CA GLY A 81 -7.84 -8.02 7.62
C GLY A 81 -9.25 -7.81 8.19
N VAL A 82 -10.24 -8.56 7.69
CA VAL A 82 -11.63 -8.51 8.18
C VAL A 82 -11.71 -8.83 9.67
N VAL A 83 -10.98 -9.85 10.14
CA VAL A 83 -10.95 -10.22 11.56
C VAL A 83 -10.35 -9.10 12.39
N VAL A 84 -9.17 -8.58 12.03
CA VAL A 84 -8.49 -7.53 12.79
C VAL A 84 -9.31 -6.24 12.83
N PHE A 85 -9.81 -5.78 11.67
CA PHE A 85 -10.68 -4.60 11.63
C PHE A 85 -11.98 -4.83 12.39
N GLY A 86 -12.58 -6.02 12.30
CA GLY A 86 -13.74 -6.41 13.07
C GLY A 86 -13.49 -6.32 14.57
N CYS A 87 -12.36 -6.84 15.06
CA CYS A 87 -11.96 -6.73 16.46
C CYS A 87 -11.80 -5.27 16.89
N VAL A 88 -11.17 -4.41 16.08
CA VAL A 88 -11.02 -2.99 16.38
C VAL A 88 -12.39 -2.30 16.51
N ILE A 89 -13.27 -2.48 15.52
CA ILE A 89 -14.61 -1.88 15.55
C ILE A 89 -15.43 -2.42 16.73
N ALA A 90 -15.35 -3.72 17.02
CA ALA A 90 -16.02 -4.34 18.16
C ALA A 90 -15.56 -3.75 19.50
N ASN A 91 -14.26 -3.47 19.67
CA ASN A 91 -13.74 -2.81 20.87
C ASN A 91 -14.31 -1.39 21.02
N ILE A 92 -14.31 -0.60 19.95
CA ILE A 92 -14.83 0.78 19.97
C ILE A 92 -16.33 0.79 20.24
N TRP A 93 -17.07 -0.16 19.68
CA TRP A 93 -18.50 -0.36 19.95
C TRP A 93 -18.76 -0.76 21.40
N PHE A 94 -18.03 -1.76 21.92
CA PHE A 94 -18.16 -2.24 23.29
C PHE A 94 -17.89 -1.14 24.32
N LEU A 95 -16.92 -0.26 24.05
CA LEU A 95 -16.60 0.89 24.89
C LEU A 95 -17.59 2.06 24.74
N GLY A 96 -18.62 1.93 23.89
CA GLY A 96 -19.66 2.94 23.69
C GLY A 96 -19.28 4.13 22.79
N TYR A 97 -18.10 4.10 22.17
CA TYR A 97 -17.59 5.16 21.28
C TYR A 97 -18.06 5.02 19.82
N TYR A 98 -18.76 3.95 19.48
CA TYR A 98 -19.34 3.73 18.15
C TYR A 98 -20.80 3.29 18.26
N ARG A 99 -21.67 3.89 17.46
CA ARG A 99 -23.06 3.46 17.28
C ARG A 99 -23.30 3.12 15.82
N ALA A 100 -23.77 1.90 15.56
CA ALA A 100 -24.13 1.48 14.21
C ALA A 100 -25.47 2.11 13.83
N HIS A 101 -25.48 2.90 12.75
CA HIS A 101 -26.69 3.54 12.22
C HIS A 101 -27.31 2.78 11.04
N GLY A 102 -26.74 1.64 10.65
CA GLY A 102 -27.19 0.81 9.54
C GLY A 102 -26.03 0.21 8.75
N VAL A 103 -26.37 -0.59 7.74
CA VAL A 103 -25.41 -1.15 6.77
C VAL A 103 -25.73 -0.55 5.40
N GLY A 104 -24.77 0.14 4.79
CA GLY A 104 -24.92 0.74 3.47
C GLY A 104 -23.80 0.32 2.54
N LEU A 105 -24.13 -0.39 1.45
CA LEU A 105 -23.19 -0.61 0.35
C LEU A 105 -23.28 0.58 -0.61
N HIS A 106 -22.32 1.49 -0.51
CA HIS A 106 -22.23 2.63 -1.43
C HIS A 106 -21.41 2.24 -2.67
N GLN A 107 -21.86 2.64 -3.86
CA GLN A 107 -21.12 2.40 -5.11
C GLN A 107 -19.70 2.99 -5.08
N ALA A 108 -19.46 4.03 -4.28
CA ALA A 108 -18.12 4.58 -4.05
C ALA A 108 -17.12 3.55 -3.51
N MET A 109 -17.58 2.51 -2.79
CA MET A 109 -16.72 1.43 -2.30
C MET A 109 -16.08 0.63 -3.43
N ILE A 110 -16.76 0.51 -4.58
CA ILE A 110 -16.25 -0.20 -5.76
C ILE A 110 -15.01 0.53 -6.30
N GLY A 111 -15.09 1.85 -6.44
CA GLY A 111 -13.94 2.67 -6.85
C GLY A 111 -12.80 2.61 -5.83
N LEU A 112 -13.14 2.62 -4.54
CA LEU A 112 -12.16 2.51 -3.46
C LEU A 112 -11.35 1.20 -3.53
N VAL A 113 -11.98 0.08 -3.88
CA VAL A 113 -11.27 -1.20 -4.07
C VAL A 113 -10.16 -1.07 -5.13
N GLY A 114 -10.43 -0.43 -6.27
CA GLY A 114 -9.41 -0.22 -7.30
C GLY A 114 -8.29 0.69 -6.85
N TYR A 115 -8.62 1.81 -6.20
CA TYR A 115 -7.62 2.72 -5.64
C TYR A 115 -6.73 2.04 -4.61
N MET A 116 -7.33 1.29 -3.67
CA MET A 116 -6.58 0.57 -2.64
C MET A 116 -5.75 -0.57 -3.23
N ALA A 117 -6.21 -1.23 -4.30
CA ALA A 117 -5.40 -2.21 -5.02
C ALA A 117 -4.14 -1.58 -5.64
N ALA A 118 -4.28 -0.42 -6.29
CA ALA A 118 -3.15 0.32 -6.86
C ALA A 118 -2.15 0.76 -5.77
N ALA A 119 -2.66 1.33 -4.68
CA ALA A 119 -1.85 1.77 -3.54
C ALA A 119 -1.12 0.59 -2.88
N ALA A 120 -1.85 -0.46 -2.49
CA ALA A 120 -1.29 -1.61 -1.78
C ALA A 120 -0.22 -2.33 -2.60
N VAL A 121 -0.45 -2.55 -3.90
CA VAL A 121 0.54 -3.20 -4.78
C VAL A 121 1.78 -2.33 -4.94
N THR A 122 1.61 -1.03 -5.15
CA THR A 122 2.74 -0.11 -5.27
C THR A 122 3.59 -0.09 -4.00
N GLU A 123 2.95 0.08 -2.84
CA GLU A 123 3.62 0.12 -1.55
C GLU A 123 4.36 -1.19 -1.27
N GLU A 124 3.72 -2.33 -1.51
CA GLU A 124 4.35 -3.64 -1.33
C GLU A 124 5.58 -3.81 -2.26
N LEU A 125 5.51 -3.36 -3.51
CA LEU A 125 6.65 -3.38 -4.44
C LEU A 125 7.78 -2.45 -3.99
N MET A 126 7.47 -1.24 -3.55
CA MET A 126 8.48 -0.26 -3.09
C MET A 126 9.16 -0.75 -1.81
N PHE A 127 8.37 -1.10 -0.79
CA PHE A 127 8.88 -1.36 0.55
C PHE A 127 9.36 -2.80 0.73
N ARG A 128 8.64 -3.81 0.22
CA ARG A 128 9.06 -5.22 0.34
C ARG A 128 9.84 -5.72 -0.87
N GLY A 129 9.37 -5.39 -2.07
CA GLY A 129 10.00 -5.84 -3.31
C GLY A 129 11.41 -5.26 -3.52
N VAL A 130 11.57 -3.96 -3.30
CA VAL A 130 12.82 -3.23 -3.56
C VAL A 130 13.59 -2.92 -2.27
N LEU A 131 13.01 -2.14 -1.36
CA LEU A 131 13.72 -1.60 -0.20
C LEU A 131 14.15 -2.71 0.79
N PHE A 132 13.21 -3.52 1.26
CA PHE A 132 13.50 -4.60 2.20
C PHE A 132 14.54 -5.58 1.63
N ARG A 133 14.40 -5.99 0.36
CA ARG A 133 15.38 -6.88 -0.31
C ARG A 133 16.75 -6.24 -0.49
N ALA A 134 16.84 -4.92 -0.58
CA ALA A 134 18.13 -4.23 -0.62
C ALA A 134 18.78 -4.22 0.77
N LEU A 135 18.00 -3.98 1.82
CA LEU A 135 18.46 -3.98 3.22
C LEU A 135 18.87 -5.37 3.70
N GLU A 136 18.03 -6.38 3.45
CA GLU A 136 18.22 -7.76 3.93
C GLU A 136 19.58 -8.36 3.51
N ARG A 137 20.09 -7.99 2.32
CA ARG A 137 21.39 -8.43 1.82
C ARG A 137 22.57 -8.04 2.71
N GLY A 138 22.44 -6.95 3.48
CA GLY A 138 23.52 -6.41 4.32
C GLY A 138 23.24 -6.43 5.82
N THR A 139 21.97 -6.48 6.24
CA THR A 139 21.59 -6.34 7.65
C THR A 139 20.94 -7.59 8.26
N GLY A 140 20.56 -8.57 7.43
CA GLY A 140 19.71 -9.70 7.83
C GLY A 140 18.23 -9.33 7.94
N THR A 141 17.37 -10.34 8.03
CA THR A 141 15.90 -10.24 7.91
C THR A 141 15.27 -9.38 9.01
N TRP A 142 15.65 -9.57 10.28
CA TRP A 142 15.04 -8.86 11.41
C TRP A 142 15.31 -7.35 11.35
N LEU A 143 16.58 -6.96 11.14
CA LEU A 143 16.95 -5.56 11.07
C LEU A 143 16.41 -4.90 9.80
N ALA A 144 16.38 -5.63 8.67
CA ALA A 144 15.75 -5.15 7.45
C ALA A 144 14.24 -4.89 7.64
N MET A 145 13.55 -5.75 8.38
CA MET A 145 12.12 -5.62 8.66
C MET A 145 11.85 -4.42 9.58
N LEU A 146 12.68 -4.22 10.61
CA LEU A 146 12.58 -3.07 11.50
C LEU A 146 12.80 -1.76 10.71
N ILE A 147 13.88 -1.68 9.93
CA ILE A 147 14.22 -0.47 9.17
C ILE A 147 13.16 -0.18 8.10
N SER A 148 12.73 -1.19 7.32
CA SER A 148 11.72 -0.98 6.28
C SER A 148 10.37 -0.57 6.89
N GLY A 149 9.99 -1.13 8.04
CA GLY A 149 8.78 -0.77 8.76
C GLY A 149 8.81 0.67 9.30
N LEU A 150 9.94 1.09 9.88
CA LEU A 150 10.14 2.47 10.34
C LEU A 150 10.10 3.47 9.17
N LEU A 151 10.73 3.14 8.05
CA LEU A 151 10.70 3.97 6.84
C LEU A 151 9.29 4.06 6.25
N PHE A 152 8.53 2.96 6.26
CA PHE A 152 7.12 2.96 5.86
C PHE A 152 6.27 3.87 6.75
N GLY A 153 6.44 3.79 8.08
CA GLY A 153 5.77 4.68 9.02
C GLY A 153 6.16 6.15 8.82
N ALA A 154 7.46 6.43 8.64
CA ALA A 154 7.97 7.78 8.40
C ALA A 154 7.44 8.38 7.08
N TYR A 155 7.35 7.58 6.02
CA TYR A 155 6.75 7.99 4.76
C TYR A 155 5.31 8.50 4.94
N HIS A 156 4.53 7.83 5.79
CA HIS A 156 3.15 8.22 6.09
C HIS A 156 3.04 9.49 6.96
N LEU A 157 4.09 9.95 7.61
CA LEU A 157 4.08 11.24 8.35
C LEU A 157 3.97 12.44 7.41
N ALA A 158 4.24 12.28 6.12
CA ALA A 158 4.02 13.30 5.10
C ALA A 158 2.54 13.48 4.74
N ASN A 159 1.67 12.53 5.10
CA ASN A 159 0.25 12.63 4.81
C ASN A 159 -0.40 13.77 5.61
N PRO A 160 -1.39 14.46 5.01
CA PRO A 160 -2.20 15.42 5.75
C PRO A 160 -2.76 14.80 7.03
N ASP A 161 -2.76 15.58 8.11
CA ASP A 161 -3.23 15.18 9.45
C ASP A 161 -2.44 14.09 10.20
N ALA A 162 -1.38 13.52 9.61
CA ALA A 162 -0.54 12.54 10.30
C ALA A 162 0.26 13.17 11.47
N SER A 163 0.38 12.41 12.56
CA SER A 163 1.22 12.76 13.71
C SER A 163 1.83 11.53 14.34
N LEU A 164 2.93 11.73 15.09
CA LEU A 164 3.68 10.66 15.75
C LEU A 164 2.85 9.90 16.79
N TRP A 165 1.87 10.56 17.40
CA TRP A 165 1.08 10.02 18.51
C TRP A 165 -0.39 9.79 18.13
N GLY A 166 -0.73 9.81 16.83
CA GLY A 166 -2.11 9.61 16.35
C GLY A 166 -3.07 10.77 16.62
N ARG A 167 -2.62 11.86 17.26
CA ARG A 167 -3.42 13.08 17.46
C ARG A 167 -3.52 13.86 16.15
N ARG A 168 -4.73 14.11 15.64
CA ARG A 168 -4.92 15.02 14.49
C ARG A 168 -4.28 16.37 14.78
N ARG A 169 -3.45 16.89 13.88
CA ARG A 169 -2.88 18.25 13.99
C ARG A 169 -3.95 19.34 14.08
N SER A 170 -5.16 19.08 13.57
CA SER A 170 -6.30 20.00 13.68
C SER A 170 -6.99 20.02 15.06
N TRP A 171 -6.69 19.06 15.94
CA TRP A 171 -7.21 19.04 17.31
C TRP A 171 -6.40 19.96 18.25
N SER A 172 -5.10 20.15 18.02
CA SER A 172 -4.30 21.07 18.84
C SER A 172 -4.66 22.54 18.61
N ARG A 173 -5.14 22.91 17.42
CA ARG A 173 -5.62 24.27 17.13
C ARG A 173 -6.99 24.58 17.73
N ARG A 174 -7.83 23.57 17.95
CA ARG A 174 -9.16 23.73 18.56
C ARG A 174 -9.17 23.61 20.08
N ALA A 175 -8.20 22.91 20.68
CA ALA A 175 -8.06 22.83 22.14
C ALA A 175 -7.29 24.02 22.75
N ALA A 176 -6.84 24.97 21.92
CA ALA A 176 -6.15 26.19 22.33
C ALA A 176 -7.02 27.46 22.20
N CYS A 177 -8.32 27.29 21.92
CA CYS A 177 -9.37 28.30 22.04
C CYS A 177 -10.40 27.79 23.04
#